data_AF-A0A1Q3B174-F1
#
_entry.id   AF-A0A1Q3B174-F1
#
_cell.length_a   1.000
_cell.length_b   1.000
_cell.length_c   1.000
_cell.angle_alpha   90.00
_cell.angle_beta   90.00
_cell.angle_gamma   90.00
#
_symmetry.space_group_name_H-M   'P 1'
#
loop_
_entity.id
_entity.type
_entity.pdbx_description
1 polymer ?
#
loop_
_entity_poly.entity_id
_entity_poly.type
_entity_poly.pdbx_seq_one_letter_code
_entity_poly.pdbx_strand_id
1 'polypeptide(L)'
;MNEYHIINKLQETTMVSNAYKIKNTSDKTVVNILIAGFTSQLKGWDNVLITQQQTKILDTIQINEISELILNPDNEPIEDVVPTLIYNITKYFIGDPTYLKDRTVDQLSNLTCRKLQDFRLPILFTEKIKNNDREQNYGIVPCDTLTYGDIVSTITKTGLKI
;
A
#
# COMPACT_ATOMS: atom_id res chain seq x y z
N MET A 1 -16.58 -9.60 -10.85
CA MET A 1 -15.20 -9.46 -10.37
C MET A 1 -15.21 -9.83 -8.89
N ASN A 2 -14.30 -10.69 -8.40
CA ASN A 2 -14.27 -11.06 -6.97
C ASN A 2 -13.34 -10.13 -6.17
N GLU A 3 -13.45 -10.15 -4.84
CA GLU A 3 -12.64 -9.33 -3.92
C GLU A 3 -11.13 -9.48 -4.17
N TYR A 4 -10.66 -10.72 -4.35
CA TYR A 4 -9.26 -11.03 -4.63
C TYR A 4 -8.73 -10.33 -5.90
N HIS A 5 -9.50 -10.34 -6.99
CA HIS A 5 -9.11 -9.72 -8.26
C HIS A 5 -9.01 -8.20 -8.12
N ILE A 6 -9.86 -7.60 -7.29
CA ILE A 6 -9.88 -6.16 -7.03
C ILE A 6 -8.67 -5.77 -6.20
N ILE A 7 -8.39 -6.52 -5.13
CA ILE A 7 -7.20 -6.31 -4.28
C ILE A 7 -5.91 -6.43 -5.11
N ASN A 8 -5.77 -7.45 -5.95
CA ASN A 8 -4.58 -7.62 -6.79
C ASN A 8 -4.40 -6.43 -7.75
N LYS A 9 -5.50 -5.94 -8.35
CA LYS A 9 -5.46 -4.77 -9.24
C LYS A 9 -5.10 -3.48 -8.50
N LEU A 10 -5.57 -3.31 -7.27
CA LEU A 10 -5.21 -2.20 -6.39
C LEU A 10 -3.73 -2.27 -5.97
N GLN A 11 -3.20 -3.46 -5.71
CA GLN A 11 -1.76 -3.63 -5.43
C GLN A 11 -0.89 -3.24 -6.64
N GLU A 12 -1.25 -3.69 -7.85
CA GLU A 12 -0.59 -3.25 -9.09
C GLU A 12 -0.64 -1.71 -9.24
N THR A 13 -1.78 -1.11 -8.90
CA THR A 13 -1.99 0.35 -8.95
C THR A 13 -1.07 1.10 -7.99
N THR A 14 -0.94 0.60 -6.75
CA THR A 14 -0.01 1.16 -5.77
C THR A 14 1.43 1.07 -6.27
N MET A 15 1.83 -0.06 -6.87
CA MET A 15 3.16 -0.22 -7.45
C MET A 15 3.44 0.78 -8.59
N VAL A 16 2.47 0.94 -9.49
CA VAL A 16 2.57 1.89 -10.62
C VAL A 16 2.66 3.32 -10.11
N SER A 17 1.82 3.70 -9.14
CA SER A 17 1.86 5.03 -8.52
C SER A 17 3.23 5.33 -7.91
N ASN A 18 3.78 4.40 -7.12
CA ASN A 18 5.09 4.59 -6.50
C ASN A 18 6.20 4.76 -7.54
N ALA A 19 6.15 4.03 -8.66
CA ALA A 19 7.10 4.19 -9.75
C ALA A 19 7.02 5.59 -10.41
N TYR A 20 5.82 6.16 -10.53
CA TYR A 20 5.64 7.53 -11.04
C TYR A 20 6.07 8.59 -10.02
N LYS A 21 5.83 8.37 -8.72
CA LYS A 21 6.35 9.24 -7.65
C LYS A 21 7.87 9.32 -7.65
N ILE A 22 8.56 8.19 -7.87
CA ILE A 22 10.03 8.15 -8.01
C ILE A 22 10.50 9.00 -9.21
N LYS A 23 9.68 9.13 -10.26
CA LYS A 23 9.97 9.96 -11.45
C LYS A 23 9.54 11.42 -11.27
N ASN A 24 9.21 11.85 -10.06
CA ASN A 24 8.74 13.20 -9.74
C ASN A 24 7.53 13.65 -10.59
N THR A 25 6.65 12.68 -10.93
CA THR A 25 5.40 12.95 -11.65
C THR A 25 4.33 13.41 -10.66
N SER A 26 3.53 14.42 -11.01
CA SER A 26 2.47 14.93 -10.13
C SER A 26 1.36 13.90 -9.87
N ASP A 27 0.78 13.89 -8.67
CA ASP A 27 -0.22 12.87 -8.31
C ASP A 27 -1.48 13.02 -9.15
N LYS A 28 -1.83 14.24 -9.58
CA LYS A 28 -2.91 14.49 -10.56
C LYS A 28 -2.69 13.76 -11.88
N THR A 29 -1.45 13.76 -12.40
CA THR A 29 -1.11 13.05 -13.64
C THR A 29 -1.19 11.54 -13.43
N VAL A 30 -0.65 11.05 -12.30
CA VAL A 30 -0.72 9.63 -11.93
C VAL A 30 -2.17 9.17 -11.84
N VAL A 31 -3.03 9.93 -11.16
CA VAL A 31 -4.45 9.61 -11.01
C VAL A 31 -5.19 9.60 -12.33
N ASN A 32 -4.91 10.53 -13.25
CA ASN A 32 -5.51 10.49 -14.59
C ASN A 32 -5.10 9.24 -15.36
N ILE A 33 -3.83 8.82 -15.28
CA ILE A 33 -3.35 7.57 -15.89
C ILE A 33 -4.04 6.36 -15.26
N LEU A 34 -4.18 6.34 -13.93
CA LEU A 34 -4.85 5.25 -13.22
C LEU A 34 -6.34 5.16 -13.55
N ILE A 35 -7.05 6.29 -13.57
CA ILE A 35 -8.47 6.35 -13.97
C ILE A 35 -8.64 5.81 -15.39
N ALA A 36 -7.80 6.24 -16.34
CA ALA A 36 -7.82 5.74 -17.70
C ALA A 36 -7.53 4.22 -17.75
N GLY A 37 -6.59 3.73 -16.93
CA GLY A 37 -6.29 2.31 -16.80
C GLY A 37 -7.41 1.47 -16.19
N PHE A 38 -8.22 2.05 -15.30
CA PHE A 38 -9.37 1.36 -14.70
C PHE A 38 -10.64 1.43 -15.55
N THR A 39 -10.75 2.45 -16.40
CA THR A 39 -11.90 2.65 -17.28
C THR A 39 -12.13 1.39 -18.10
N SER A 40 -13.36 0.86 -18.11
CA SER A 40 -13.74 -0.39 -18.77
C SER A 40 -13.11 -1.69 -18.21
N GLN A 41 -12.10 -1.62 -17.34
CA GLN A 41 -11.58 -2.80 -16.62
C GLN A 41 -12.40 -3.11 -15.36
N LEU A 42 -12.87 -2.07 -14.67
CA LEU A 42 -13.70 -2.18 -13.47
C LEU A 42 -15.17 -1.97 -13.83
N LYS A 43 -15.85 -3.05 -14.25
CA LYS A 43 -17.27 -2.99 -14.65
C LYS A 43 -18.13 -2.39 -13.52
N GLY A 44 -18.78 -1.25 -13.81
CA GLY A 44 -19.64 -0.51 -12.86
C GLY A 44 -18.98 0.72 -12.23
N TRP A 45 -17.65 0.80 -12.22
CA TRP A 45 -16.90 1.98 -11.74
C TRP A 45 -17.09 3.20 -12.64
N ASP A 46 -17.19 2.98 -13.95
CA ASP A 46 -17.34 4.03 -14.97
C ASP A 46 -18.59 4.90 -14.75
N ASN A 47 -19.63 4.36 -14.09
CA ASN A 47 -20.86 5.08 -13.77
C ASN A 47 -20.77 5.91 -12.47
N VAL A 48 -19.80 5.59 -11.61
CA VAL A 48 -19.61 6.23 -10.30
C VAL A 48 -18.74 7.46 -10.43
N LEU A 49 -17.73 7.41 -11.30
CA LEU A 49 -16.81 8.51 -11.56
C LEU A 49 -17.44 9.63 -12.42
N ILE A 50 -18.48 10.27 -11.91
CA ILE A 50 -18.96 11.55 -12.46
C ILE A 50 -17.84 12.58 -12.30
N THR A 51 -17.68 13.49 -13.27
CA THR A 51 -16.65 14.55 -13.31
C THR A 51 -16.51 15.32 -11.98
N GLN A 52 -17.62 15.45 -11.24
CA GLN A 52 -17.67 16.12 -9.93
C GLN A 52 -16.99 15.32 -8.80
N GLN A 53 -17.11 13.98 -8.80
CA GLN A 53 -16.36 13.13 -7.85
C GLN A 53 -14.88 13.05 -8.22
N GLN A 54 -14.55 13.03 -9.52
CA GLN A 54 -13.17 13.07 -9.97
C GLN A 54 -12.45 14.33 -9.48
N THR A 55 -13.10 15.49 -9.61
CA THR A 55 -12.53 16.77 -9.16
C THR A 55 -12.31 16.76 -7.63
N LYS A 56 -13.28 16.22 -6.87
CA LYS A 56 -13.15 16.09 -5.41
C LYS A 56 -11.99 15.18 -4.99
N ILE A 57 -11.71 14.12 -5.75
CA ILE A 57 -10.55 13.25 -5.53
C ILE A 57 -9.26 13.99 -5.90
N LEU A 58 -9.24 14.72 -7.02
CA LEU A 58 -8.05 15.45 -7.48
C LEU A 58 -7.60 16.57 -6.55
N ASP A 59 -8.51 17.11 -5.74
CA ASP A 59 -8.23 18.17 -4.79
C ASP A 59 -8.05 17.67 -3.34
N THR A 60 -7.96 16.35 -3.11
CA THR A 60 -7.70 15.84 -1.75
C THR A 60 -6.27 16.04 -1.30
N ILE A 61 -6.16 16.56 -0.08
CA ILE A 61 -4.93 16.87 0.64
C ILE A 61 -4.91 16.09 1.96
N GLN A 62 -3.71 15.78 2.42
CA GLN A 62 -3.53 14.96 3.60
C GLN A 62 -3.87 15.74 4.88
N ILE A 63 -4.73 15.17 5.71
CA ILE A 63 -5.10 15.71 7.02
C ILE A 63 -4.71 14.75 8.15
N ASN A 64 -4.32 15.29 9.30
CA ASN A 64 -4.02 14.50 10.49
C ASN A 64 -5.30 14.09 11.25
N GLU A 65 -5.15 13.33 12.32
CA GLU A 65 -6.27 12.84 13.15
C GLU A 65 -7.11 13.96 13.80
N ILE A 66 -6.56 15.18 13.85
CA ILE A 66 -7.18 16.37 14.43
C ILE A 66 -7.70 17.31 13.32
N SER A 67 -7.75 16.84 12.07
CA SER A 67 -8.21 17.57 10.87
C SER A 67 -7.35 18.78 10.45
N GLU A 68 -6.07 18.81 10.80
CA GLU A 68 -5.12 19.82 10.32
C GLU A 68 -4.36 19.33 9.09
N LEU A 69 -3.94 20.27 8.24
CA LEU A 69 -3.19 19.99 7.02
C LEU A 69 -1.78 19.48 7.34
N ILE A 70 -1.38 18.39 6.69
CA ILE A 70 0.01 17.93 6.71
C ILE A 70 0.76 18.64 5.58
N LEU A 71 1.83 19.36 5.95
CA LEU A 71 2.65 20.11 5.02
C LEU A 71 3.96 19.36 4.71
N ASN A 72 4.47 19.55 3.50
CA ASN A 72 5.80 19.13 3.11
C ASN A 72 6.88 20.09 3.67
N PRO A 73 8.19 19.81 3.47
CA PRO A 73 9.27 20.70 3.91
C PRO A 73 9.23 22.11 3.33
N ASP A 74 8.50 22.32 2.24
CA ASP A 74 8.34 23.60 1.55
C ASP A 74 7.05 24.35 2.00
N ASN A 75 6.41 23.90 3.07
CA ASN A 75 5.15 24.45 3.62
C ASN A 75 3.93 24.32 2.70
N GLU A 76 3.96 23.44 1.71
CA GLU A 76 2.83 23.14 0.84
C GLU A 76 2.04 21.92 1.34
N PRO A 77 0.70 21.90 1.18
CA PRO A 77 -0.12 20.74 1.54
C PRO A 77 0.28 19.51 0.75
N ILE A 78 0.45 18.38 1.43
CA ILE A 78 0.75 17.11 0.78
C ILE A 78 -0.50 16.61 0.06
N GLU A 79 -0.35 16.29 -1.23
CA GLU A 79 -1.41 15.68 -2.04
C GLU A 79 -1.73 14.25 -1.53
N ASP A 80 -3.02 13.97 -1.31
CA ASP A 80 -3.52 12.64 -0.87
C ASP A 80 -4.43 12.00 -1.92
N VAL A 81 -4.17 12.32 -3.19
CA VAL A 81 -5.04 12.01 -4.32
C VAL A 81 -5.06 10.51 -4.63
N VAL A 82 -3.89 9.86 -4.69
CA VAL A 82 -3.79 8.42 -5.01
C VAL A 82 -4.37 7.55 -3.89
N PRO A 83 -4.02 7.73 -2.60
CA PRO A 83 -4.61 6.93 -1.53
C PRO A 83 -6.12 7.14 -1.43
N THR A 84 -6.61 8.36 -1.65
CA THR A 84 -8.05 8.65 -1.73
C THR A 84 -8.71 7.90 -2.89
N LEU A 85 -8.11 7.85 -4.07
CA LEU A 85 -8.65 7.07 -5.20
C LEU A 85 -8.75 5.57 -4.85
N ILE A 86 -7.68 5.01 -4.28
CA ILE A 86 -7.62 3.59 -3.86
C ILE A 86 -8.69 3.31 -2.80
N TYR A 87 -8.84 4.19 -1.80
CA TYR A 87 -9.87 4.06 -0.77
C TYR A 87 -11.28 4.04 -1.39
N ASN A 88 -11.59 4.96 -2.30
CA ASN A 88 -12.90 5.03 -2.93
C ASN A 88 -13.21 3.79 -3.79
N ILE A 89 -12.24 3.29 -4.57
CA ILE A 89 -12.39 2.04 -5.33
C ILE A 89 -12.63 0.87 -4.38
N THR A 90 -11.83 0.78 -3.31
CA THR A 90 -11.97 -0.29 -2.31
C THR A 90 -13.33 -0.24 -1.63
N LYS A 91 -13.75 0.95 -1.18
CA LYS A 91 -15.03 1.17 -0.53
C LYS A 91 -16.21 0.79 -1.41
N TYR A 92 -16.14 1.10 -2.71
CA TYR A 92 -17.21 0.79 -3.65
C TYR A 92 -17.37 -0.72 -3.88
N PHE A 93 -16.25 -1.43 -4.07
CA PHE A 93 -16.29 -2.83 -4.48
C PHE A 93 -16.28 -3.83 -3.33
N ILE A 94 -15.62 -3.48 -2.23
CA ILE A 94 -15.31 -4.38 -1.12
C ILE A 94 -16.04 -3.95 0.16
N GLY A 95 -16.33 -2.65 0.29
CA GLY A 95 -16.89 -2.07 1.52
C GLY A 95 -15.81 -1.34 2.33
N ASP A 96 -16.14 -0.92 3.55
CA ASP A 96 -15.24 -0.06 4.34
C ASP A 96 -13.88 -0.74 4.62
N PRO A 97 -12.75 -0.27 4.07
CA PRO A 97 -11.48 -0.97 4.21
C PRO A 97 -10.91 -0.97 5.63
N THR A 98 -11.52 -0.25 6.59
CA THR A 98 -11.12 -0.30 8.00
C THR A 98 -11.19 -1.72 8.57
N TYR A 99 -12.19 -2.54 8.20
CA TYR A 99 -12.29 -3.93 8.68
C TYR A 99 -11.15 -4.82 8.16
N LEU A 100 -10.55 -4.48 7.01
CA LEU A 100 -9.42 -5.22 6.46
C LEU A 100 -8.18 -5.01 7.31
N LYS A 101 -8.01 -3.84 7.95
CA LYS A 101 -6.89 -3.58 8.85
C LYS A 101 -6.94 -4.50 10.07
N ASP A 102 -8.12 -4.63 10.67
CA ASP A 102 -8.33 -5.49 11.85
C ASP A 102 -8.16 -6.96 11.51
N ARG A 103 -8.74 -7.41 10.38
CA ARG A 103 -8.59 -8.78 9.89
C ARG A 103 -7.15 -9.11 9.50
N THR A 104 -6.44 -8.17 8.89
CA THR A 104 -5.03 -8.37 8.52
C THR A 104 -4.18 -8.49 9.77
N VAL A 105 -4.35 -7.62 10.78
CA VAL A 105 -3.61 -7.73 12.05
C VAL A 105 -3.89 -9.07 12.74
N ASP A 106 -5.15 -9.52 12.78
CA ASP A 106 -5.55 -10.80 13.40
C ASP A 106 -5.06 -12.03 12.61
N GLN A 107 -5.10 -11.99 11.28
CA GLN A 107 -4.56 -13.08 10.46
C GLN A 107 -3.04 -13.13 10.51
N LEU A 108 -2.36 -11.97 10.54
CA LEU A 108 -0.91 -11.89 10.60
C LEU A 108 -0.37 -12.25 11.99
N SER A 109 -1.04 -11.89 13.09
CA SER A 109 -0.64 -12.26 14.45
C SER A 109 -0.73 -13.77 14.69
N ASN A 110 -1.67 -14.44 14.02
CA ASN A 110 -1.89 -15.89 14.12
C ASN A 110 -1.08 -16.72 13.12
N LEU A 111 -0.39 -16.08 12.16
CA LEU A 111 0.49 -16.78 11.22
C LEU A 111 1.85 -17.08 11.86
N THR A 112 2.02 -18.33 12.28
CA THR A 112 3.34 -18.87 12.64
C THR A 112 4.04 -19.34 11.38
N CYS A 113 5.21 -18.76 11.10
CA CYS A 113 6.03 -19.18 9.98
C CYS A 113 7.09 -20.16 10.45
N ARG A 114 7.37 -21.22 9.68
CA ARG A 114 8.50 -22.12 9.95
C ARG A 114 9.72 -21.79 9.12
N LYS A 115 9.55 -21.18 7.94
CA LYS A 115 10.65 -20.81 7.05
C LYS A 115 10.39 -19.51 6.30
N LEU A 116 11.39 -18.64 6.19
CA LEU A 116 11.29 -17.37 5.47
C LEU A 116 10.78 -17.49 4.02
N GLN A 117 11.02 -18.62 3.36
CA GLN A 117 10.53 -18.94 2.01
C GLN A 117 9.00 -19.10 1.92
N ASP A 118 8.33 -19.33 3.03
CA ASP A 118 6.86 -19.46 3.09
C ASP A 118 6.20 -18.07 2.92
N PHE A 119 6.96 -17.01 3.19
CA PHE A 119 6.59 -15.66 2.80
C PHE A 119 6.87 -15.49 1.31
N ARG A 120 5.83 -15.19 0.52
CA ARG A 120 5.96 -14.76 -0.87
C ARG A 120 6.48 -13.32 -0.97
N LEU A 121 7.63 -13.05 -0.36
CA LEU A 121 8.31 -11.76 -0.46
C LEU A 121 9.12 -11.68 -1.75
N PRO A 122 9.29 -10.49 -2.33
CA PRO A 122 10.25 -10.30 -3.41
C PRO A 122 11.65 -10.73 -2.96
N ILE A 123 12.42 -11.36 -3.86
CA ILE A 123 13.72 -11.99 -3.58
C ILE A 123 14.69 -11.02 -2.87
N LEU A 124 14.71 -9.75 -3.30
CA LEU A 124 15.56 -8.71 -2.73
C LEU A 124 15.28 -8.45 -1.23
N PHE A 125 14.01 -8.52 -0.80
CA PHE A 125 13.67 -8.38 0.61
C PHE A 125 14.15 -9.60 1.42
N THR A 126 13.95 -10.79 0.86
CA THR A 126 14.42 -12.06 1.44
C THR A 126 15.94 -12.04 1.64
N GLU A 127 16.69 -11.50 0.67
CA GLU A 127 18.16 -11.37 0.74
C GLU A 127 18.60 -10.32 1.78
N LYS A 128 17.94 -9.15 1.82
CA LYS A 128 18.28 -8.08 2.79
C LYS A 128 18.02 -8.52 4.23
N ILE A 129 16.93 -9.25 4.48
CA ILE A 129 16.62 -9.86 5.79
C ILE A 129 17.70 -10.86 6.17
N LYS A 130 18.01 -11.81 5.29
CA LYS A 130 19.07 -12.82 5.52
C LYS A 130 20.42 -12.17 5.84
N ASN A 131 20.77 -11.09 5.15
CA ASN A 131 22.04 -10.40 5.37
C ASN A 131 22.07 -9.63 6.69
N ASN A 132 20.99 -8.94 7.06
CA ASN A 132 20.91 -8.21 8.34
C ASN A 132 20.88 -9.18 9.53
N ASP A 133 20.12 -10.28 9.44
CA ASP A 133 20.09 -11.31 10.48
C ASP A 133 21.42 -12.08 10.56
N ARG A 134 22.14 -12.26 9.44
CA ARG A 134 23.51 -12.83 9.45
C ARG A 134 24.49 -11.99 10.27
N GLU A 135 24.38 -10.67 10.20
CA GLU A 135 25.22 -9.76 10.98
C GLU A 135 24.85 -9.73 12.47
N GLN A 136 23.58 -9.99 12.81
CA GLN A 136 23.11 -9.96 14.20
C GLN A 136 23.11 -11.33 14.91
N ASN A 137 22.99 -12.44 14.20
CA ASN A 137 22.72 -13.78 14.76
C ASN A 137 23.60 -14.91 14.19
N TYR A 138 24.89 -14.67 13.91
CA TYR A 138 25.86 -15.70 13.46
C TYR A 138 25.33 -16.63 12.34
N GLY A 139 24.48 -16.10 11.45
CA GLY A 139 23.97 -16.81 10.27
C GLY A 139 22.74 -17.72 10.46
N ILE A 140 22.08 -17.72 11.62
CA ILE A 140 20.83 -18.47 11.83
C ILE A 140 19.67 -17.49 11.96
N VAL A 141 18.72 -17.53 11.02
CA VAL A 141 17.46 -16.78 11.11
C VAL A 141 16.44 -17.65 11.85
N PRO A 142 16.05 -17.34 13.10
CA PRO A 142 15.13 -18.16 13.86
C PRO A 142 13.69 -17.89 13.40
N CYS A 143 13.32 -18.47 12.26
CA CYS A 143 11.98 -18.32 11.68
C CYS A 143 10.89 -18.90 12.59
N ASP A 144 11.22 -19.93 13.38
CA ASP A 144 10.29 -20.62 14.27
C ASP A 144 9.86 -19.78 15.50
N THR A 145 10.58 -18.70 15.82
CA THR A 145 10.29 -17.83 16.98
C THR A 145 9.79 -16.44 16.59
N LEU A 146 9.79 -16.11 15.30
CA LEU A 146 9.41 -14.79 14.79
C LEU A 146 8.00 -14.83 14.23
N THR A 147 7.15 -13.93 14.72
CA THR A 147 5.82 -13.74 14.15
C THR A 147 5.91 -12.98 12.83
N TYR A 148 4.85 -13.04 12.01
CA TYR A 148 4.74 -12.17 10.83
C TYR A 148 4.90 -10.68 11.22
N GLY A 149 4.40 -10.28 12.40
CA GLY A 149 4.55 -8.94 12.93
C GLY A 149 6.01 -8.55 13.18
N ASP A 150 6.82 -9.46 13.73
CA ASP A 150 8.25 -9.24 13.95
C ASP A 150 9.02 -9.11 12.63
N ILE A 151 8.65 -9.91 11.63
CA ILE A 151 9.24 -9.88 10.29
C ILE A 151 8.88 -8.59 9.57
N VAL A 152 7.61 -8.15 9.60
CA VAL A 152 7.19 -6.86 9.03
C VAL A 152 7.84 -5.68 9.75
N SER A 153 7.91 -5.72 11.08
CA SER A 153 8.60 -4.69 11.88
C SER A 153 10.08 -4.60 11.48
N THR A 154 10.74 -5.75 11.32
CA THR A 154 12.14 -5.83 10.88
C THR A 154 12.32 -5.34 9.44
N ILE A 155 11.44 -5.73 8.50
CA ILE A 155 11.45 -5.24 7.11
C ILE A 155 11.26 -3.73 7.08
N THR A 156 10.32 -3.20 7.85
CA THR A 156 10.05 -1.76 7.90
C THR A 156 11.26 -1.01 8.45
N LYS A 157 11.85 -1.48 9.56
CA LYS A 157 13.08 -0.90 10.14
C LYS A 157 14.29 -1.01 9.21
N THR A 158 14.45 -2.10 8.47
CA THR A 158 15.62 -2.36 7.60
C THR A 158 15.45 -1.76 6.20
N GLY A 159 14.22 -1.65 5.72
CA GLY A 159 13.86 -1.03 4.44
C GLY A 159 13.87 0.50 4.51
N LEU A 160 13.51 1.08 5.67
CA LEU A 160 13.59 2.52 5.94
C LEU A 160 14.98 3.02 6.34
N LYS A 161 15.91 2.11 6.66
CA LYS A 161 17.34 2.43 6.69
C LYS A 161 17.84 2.52 5.24
N ILE A 162 17.75 3.73 4.69
CA ILE A 162 18.56 4.20 3.56
C ILE A 162 19.88 4.71 4.13
#